data_AF-A0AAV2QMT2-F1
#
_entry.id   AF-A0AAV2QMT2-F1
#
_cell.length_a   1.000
_cell.length_b   1.000
_cell.length_c   1.000
_cell.angle_alpha   90.00
_cell.angle_beta   90.00
_cell.angle_gamma   90.00
#
_symmetry.space_group_name_H-M   'P 1'
#
loop_
_entity.id
_entity.type
_entity.pdbx_description
1 polymer ?
#
loop_
_entity_poly.entity_id
_entity_poly.type
_entity_poly.pdbx_seq_one_letter_code
_entity_poly.pdbx_strand_id
1 'polypeptide(L)'
;MGFNASEITTFGGEIVSYGTLSMNLLGMLMVVASMAGVMVTGRKKRHSLPQDQEADNHFQELIFSILSQMDESGCTALALCKALSVDPSYRTPQEEAVINFFDPSEDAPVSWNDFSSPHARYQYAAFIGQLELNSQTPIDHCQNVFSSCPLPAEDVINSLANANVPCGLSSINDINK
;
A
#
# COMPACT_ATOMS: atom_id res chain seq x y z
N MET A 1 13.31 39.58 38.18
CA MET A 1 12.98 39.96 36.80
C MET A 1 12.36 38.71 36.17
N GLY A 2 11.07 38.51 35.95
CA GLY A 2 9.92 39.40 35.86
C GLY A 2 9.30 39.29 34.46
N PHE A 3 8.29 38.38 34.31
CA PHE A 3 7.20 38.38 33.30
C PHE A 3 7.58 38.20 31.80
N ASN A 4 6.89 37.49 30.90
CA ASN A 4 5.48 37.11 30.73
C ASN A 4 5.29 35.86 29.84
N ALA A 5 4.16 35.19 30.06
CA ALA A 5 3.50 34.27 29.14
C ALA A 5 2.94 34.99 27.89
N SER A 6 2.77 34.25 26.79
CA SER A 6 1.71 34.50 25.80
C SER A 6 1.48 33.23 24.99
N GLU A 7 0.42 32.53 25.36
CA GLU A 7 -0.32 31.59 24.51
C GLU A 7 -0.92 32.39 23.35
N ILE A 8 -0.84 31.86 22.13
CA ILE A 8 -1.70 32.29 21.03
C ILE A 8 -2.56 31.10 20.65
N THR A 9 -3.71 31.00 21.32
CA THR A 9 -4.88 30.29 20.84
C THR A 9 -5.50 31.08 19.69
N THR A 10 -5.46 30.54 18.47
CA THR A 10 -6.32 31.01 17.39
C THR A 10 -7.38 29.95 17.14
N PHE A 11 -8.52 30.11 17.83
CA PHE A 11 -9.81 29.64 17.36
C PHE A 11 -10.34 30.70 16.38
N GLY A 12 -10.63 30.27 15.16
CA GLY A 12 -11.28 31.09 14.15
C GLY A 12 -11.78 30.18 13.03
N GLY A 13 -13.04 29.75 13.13
CA GLY A 13 -13.72 29.08 12.03
C GLY A 13 -14.08 30.06 10.91
N GLU A 14 -14.28 29.54 9.71
CA GLU A 14 -15.38 29.86 8.78
C GLU A 14 -15.38 28.81 7.63
N ILE A 15 -16.36 27.91 7.62
CA ILE A 15 -17.46 27.72 6.64
C ILE A 15 -17.13 27.67 5.12
N VAL A 16 -17.37 26.46 4.58
CA VAL A 16 -18.03 26.09 3.31
C VAL A 16 -17.42 26.55 1.97
N SER A 17 -17.00 25.56 1.18
CA SER A 17 -17.38 25.53 -0.24
C SER A 17 -17.56 24.08 -0.71
N TYR A 18 -18.81 23.68 -0.89
CA TYR A 18 -19.20 22.49 -1.63
C TYR A 18 -18.95 22.76 -3.12
N GLY A 19 -17.76 22.40 -3.59
CA GLY A 19 -17.38 22.45 -5.00
C GLY A 19 -17.88 21.24 -5.78
N THR A 20 -19.14 21.32 -6.21
CA THR A 20 -19.69 20.77 -7.47
C THR A 20 -19.16 19.42 -7.99
N LEU A 21 -20.02 18.42 -7.86
CA LEU A 21 -20.18 17.30 -8.80
C LEU A 21 -20.17 17.80 -10.25
N SER A 22 -19.15 17.45 -11.04
CA SER A 22 -19.24 17.45 -12.50
C SER A 22 -19.13 16.01 -13.01
N MET A 23 -20.30 15.43 -13.25
CA MET A 23 -20.48 14.23 -14.05
C MET A 23 -19.82 14.42 -15.42
N ASN A 24 -18.83 13.61 -15.74
CA ASN A 24 -18.50 13.28 -17.13
C ASN A 24 -18.97 11.85 -17.38
N LEU A 25 -20.27 11.75 -17.60
CA LEU A 25 -20.95 10.63 -18.22
C LEU A 25 -20.96 10.93 -19.72
N LEU A 26 -20.13 10.27 -20.52
CA LEU A 26 -20.40 9.93 -21.93
C LEU A 26 -19.14 9.30 -22.55
N GLY A 27 -19.28 8.05 -22.99
CA GLY A 27 -18.23 7.38 -23.74
C GLY A 27 -18.50 5.90 -24.04
N MET A 28 -19.76 5.53 -24.29
CA MET A 28 -20.04 4.29 -25.03
C MET A 28 -19.39 4.39 -26.40
N LEU A 29 -18.69 3.34 -26.87
CA LEU A 29 -18.92 2.73 -28.19
C LEU A 29 -18.00 1.51 -28.46
N MET A 30 -18.67 0.38 -28.70
CA MET A 30 -18.34 -0.69 -29.67
C MET A 30 -17.27 -1.74 -29.29
N VAL A 31 -17.74 -2.82 -28.66
CA VAL A 31 -17.17 -4.15 -28.85
C VAL A 31 -17.57 -4.65 -30.24
N VAL A 32 -16.65 -4.61 -31.21
CA VAL A 32 -16.82 -5.33 -32.48
C VAL A 32 -16.08 -6.66 -32.36
N ALA A 33 -16.86 -7.70 -32.07
CA ALA A 33 -16.44 -9.09 -32.23
C ALA A 33 -16.29 -9.40 -33.73
N SER A 34 -15.06 -9.41 -34.24
CA SER A 34 -14.74 -10.05 -35.51
C SER A 34 -14.14 -11.43 -35.24
N MET A 35 -15.00 -12.44 -35.18
CA MET A 35 -14.57 -13.82 -35.43
C MET A 35 -14.26 -13.93 -36.93
N ALA A 36 -12.99 -13.85 -37.28
CA ALA A 36 -12.49 -14.24 -38.59
C ALA A 36 -11.51 -15.40 -38.40
N GLY A 37 -11.97 -16.60 -38.70
CA GLY A 37 -11.15 -17.80 -38.70
C GLY A 37 -10.00 -17.66 -39.69
N VAL A 38 -8.78 -17.83 -39.20
CA VAL A 38 -7.60 -18.03 -40.02
C VAL A 38 -6.94 -19.33 -39.54
N MET A 39 -7.26 -20.42 -40.23
CA MET A 39 -6.43 -21.62 -40.24
C MET A 39 -5.15 -21.28 -40.98
N VAL A 40 -4.08 -20.96 -40.25
CA VAL A 40 -2.72 -21.03 -40.77
C VAL A 40 -1.88 -21.84 -39.79
N THR A 41 -1.53 -23.02 -40.24
CA THR A 41 -0.49 -23.89 -39.69
C THR A 41 0.83 -23.13 -39.64
N GLY A 42 1.32 -22.82 -38.44
CA GLY A 42 2.62 -22.23 -38.25
C GLY A 42 2.94 -22.13 -36.76
N ARG A 43 3.93 -22.91 -36.30
CA ARG A 43 4.48 -22.82 -34.94
C ARG A 43 4.87 -21.37 -34.65
N LYS A 44 4.06 -20.66 -33.87
CA LYS A 44 4.34 -19.28 -33.45
C LYS A 44 4.13 -19.17 -31.96
N LYS A 45 5.19 -18.73 -31.27
CA LYS A 45 5.24 -18.43 -29.84
C LYS A 45 3.97 -17.70 -29.42
N ARG A 46 3.29 -18.23 -28.40
CA ARG A 46 2.20 -17.53 -27.72
C ARG A 46 2.78 -16.25 -27.13
N HIS A 47 2.53 -15.11 -27.75
CA HIS A 47 2.57 -13.84 -27.05
C HIS A 47 1.32 -13.82 -26.17
N SER A 48 1.50 -14.07 -24.89
CA SER A 48 0.56 -13.68 -23.85
C SER A 48 0.35 -12.17 -23.95
N LEU A 49 -0.90 -11.74 -24.11
CA LEU A 49 -1.25 -10.33 -24.02
C LEU A 49 -1.00 -9.82 -22.59
N PRO A 50 -0.42 -8.63 -22.41
CA PRO A 50 -0.38 -7.94 -21.13
C PRO A 50 -1.72 -7.21 -20.96
N GLN A 51 -2.76 -7.89 -20.43
CA GLN A 51 -4.06 -7.24 -20.19
C GLN A 51 -4.57 -7.44 -18.75
N ASP A 52 -3.95 -8.32 -17.95
CA ASP A 52 -4.33 -8.53 -16.56
C ASP A 52 -3.53 -7.65 -15.57
N GLN A 53 -2.34 -7.16 -15.93
CA GLN A 53 -1.48 -6.39 -15.02
C GLN A 53 -2.02 -5.00 -14.67
N GLU A 54 -2.79 -4.37 -15.56
CA GLU A 54 -3.23 -2.98 -15.36
C GLU A 54 -4.38 -2.88 -14.34
N ALA A 55 -5.27 -3.88 -14.30
CA ALA A 55 -6.35 -3.97 -13.33
C ALA A 55 -5.84 -4.29 -11.92
N ASP A 56 -4.84 -5.18 -11.82
CA ASP A 56 -4.23 -5.57 -10.55
C ASP A 56 -3.50 -4.39 -9.89
N ASN A 57 -2.77 -3.59 -10.67
CA ASN A 57 -2.08 -2.39 -10.18
C ASN A 57 -3.05 -1.34 -9.62
N HIS A 58 -4.21 -1.14 -10.25
CA HIS A 58 -5.22 -0.21 -9.76
C HIS A 58 -5.84 -0.65 -8.44
N PHE A 59 -6.06 -1.95 -8.26
CA PHE A 59 -6.60 -2.49 -7.01
C PHE A 59 -5.58 -2.39 -5.86
N GLN A 60 -4.31 -2.66 -6.15
CA GLN A 60 -3.22 -2.53 -5.19
C GLN A 60 -3.02 -1.07 -4.72
N GLU A 61 -3.07 -0.11 -5.63
CA GLU A 61 -3.04 1.33 -5.29
C GLU A 61 -4.23 1.75 -4.41
N LEU A 62 -5.43 1.20 -4.66
CA LEU A 62 -6.59 1.44 -3.81
C LEU A 62 -6.38 0.87 -2.40
N ILE A 63 -5.81 -0.34 -2.28
CA ILE A 63 -5.47 -0.93 -0.98
C ILE A 63 -4.48 -0.05 -0.24
N PHE A 64 -3.38 0.38 -0.88
CA PHE A 64 -2.39 1.24 -0.24
C PHE A 64 -2.96 2.60 0.15
N SER A 65 -3.87 3.16 -0.66
CA SER A 65 -4.57 4.40 -0.33
C SER A 65 -5.50 4.25 0.89
N ILE A 66 -6.20 3.13 1.01
CA ILE A 66 -7.04 2.85 2.18
C ILE A 66 -6.17 2.63 3.42
N LEU A 67 -5.09 1.84 3.29
CA LEU A 67 -4.17 1.58 4.39
C LEU A 67 -3.47 2.85 4.87
N SER A 68 -3.03 3.73 3.97
CA SER A 68 -2.37 4.98 4.35
C SER A 68 -3.30 5.93 5.10
N GLN A 69 -4.60 5.91 4.80
CA GLN A 69 -5.63 6.68 5.51
C GLN A 69 -5.96 6.06 6.88
N MET A 70 -6.01 4.74 6.99
CA MET A 70 -6.29 4.06 8.25
C MET A 70 -5.08 4.03 9.20
N ASP A 71 -3.88 4.03 8.65
CA ASP A 71 -2.61 3.99 9.37
C ASP A 71 -1.83 5.30 9.22
N GLU A 72 -2.46 6.40 9.63
CA GLU A 72 -1.81 7.71 9.65
C GLU A 72 -0.50 7.67 10.47
N SER A 73 -0.52 6.93 11.58
CA SER A 73 0.63 6.71 12.47
C SER A 73 1.80 5.94 11.86
N GLY A 74 1.57 5.17 10.78
CA GLY A 74 2.64 4.43 10.08
C GLY A 74 3.06 3.12 10.71
N CYS A 75 2.19 2.51 11.51
CA CYS A 75 2.42 1.23 12.15
C CYS A 75 2.58 0.09 11.14
N THR A 76 1.81 0.07 10.06
CA THR A 76 1.92 -0.93 8.99
C THR A 76 3.23 -0.78 8.22
N ALA A 77 3.68 0.46 7.99
CA ALA A 77 4.98 0.73 7.40
C ALA A 77 6.13 0.32 8.35
N LEU A 78 6.00 0.59 9.65
CA LEU A 78 6.94 0.10 10.68
C LEU A 78 7.04 -1.43 10.68
N ALA A 79 5.90 -2.12 10.65
CA ALA A 79 5.83 -3.59 10.60
C ALA A 79 6.55 -4.15 9.37
N LEU A 80 6.30 -3.57 8.19
CA LEU A 80 7.00 -3.97 6.95
C LEU A 80 8.51 -3.74 7.05
N CYS A 81 8.91 -2.57 7.54
CA CYS A 81 10.33 -2.23 7.73
C CYS A 81 11.02 -3.23 8.66
N LYS A 82 10.37 -3.58 9.78
CA LYS A 82 10.93 -4.57 10.71
C LYS A 82 10.98 -5.98 10.16
N ALA A 83 9.95 -6.44 9.49
CA ALA A 83 9.96 -7.74 8.83
C ALA A 83 11.13 -7.86 7.83
N LEU A 84 11.44 -6.79 7.09
CA LEU A 84 12.55 -6.76 6.13
C LEU A 84 13.93 -6.58 6.75
N SER A 85 14.02 -6.01 7.96
CA SER A 85 15.27 -5.91 8.72
C SER A 85 15.77 -7.25 9.26
N VAL A 86 14.90 -8.27 9.30
CA VAL A 86 15.24 -9.63 9.70
C VAL A 86 15.79 -10.39 8.50
N ASP A 87 16.92 -11.09 8.70
CA ASP A 87 17.53 -11.93 7.67
C ASP A 87 16.55 -13.04 7.24
N PRO A 88 16.42 -13.30 5.92
CA PRO A 88 15.46 -14.27 5.39
C PRO A 88 15.49 -15.65 6.06
N SER A 89 16.66 -16.08 6.55
CA SER A 89 16.84 -17.39 7.20
C SER A 89 16.22 -17.48 8.59
N TYR A 90 15.95 -16.34 9.22
CA TYR A 90 15.43 -16.23 10.58
C TYR A 90 14.03 -15.61 10.66
N ARG A 91 13.42 -15.32 9.50
CA ARG A 91 12.07 -14.73 9.46
C ARG A 91 11.04 -15.70 10.02
N THR A 92 10.11 -15.14 10.78
CA THR A 92 8.91 -15.84 11.21
C THR A 92 7.88 -15.91 10.07
N PRO A 93 6.94 -16.87 10.09
CA PRO A 93 5.86 -16.92 9.10
C PRO A 93 5.02 -15.64 9.04
N GLN A 94 4.89 -14.93 10.17
CA GLN A 94 4.14 -13.67 10.25
C GLN A 94 4.89 -12.53 9.56
N GLU A 95 6.20 -12.44 9.73
CA GLU A 95 7.04 -11.48 9.02
C GLU A 95 7.00 -11.72 7.51
N GLU A 96 7.09 -12.98 7.09
CA GLU A 96 6.98 -13.35 5.68
C GLU A 96 5.60 -13.04 5.10
N ALA A 97 4.52 -13.26 5.87
CA ALA A 97 3.16 -12.88 5.46
C ALA A 97 3.01 -11.36 5.25
N VAL A 98 3.61 -10.54 6.13
CA VAL A 98 3.62 -9.07 5.97
C VAL A 98 4.38 -8.68 4.70
N ILE A 99 5.55 -9.25 4.46
CA ILE A 99 6.34 -8.96 3.26
C ILE A 99 5.56 -9.33 2.00
N ASN A 100 4.97 -10.53 1.96
CA ASN A 100 4.18 -11.00 0.83
C ASN A 100 2.91 -10.17 0.59
N PHE A 101 2.32 -9.61 1.65
CA PHE A 101 1.13 -8.77 1.52
C PHE A 101 1.45 -7.42 0.85
N PHE A 102 2.56 -6.80 1.26
CA PHE A 102 2.97 -5.51 0.69
C PHE A 102 3.72 -5.65 -0.63
N ASP A 103 4.29 -6.83 -0.90
CA ASP A 103 5.10 -7.16 -2.09
C ASP A 103 6.00 -5.99 -2.53
N PRO A 104 6.88 -5.50 -1.64
CA PRO A 104 7.63 -4.29 -1.91
C PRO A 104 8.64 -4.53 -3.03
N SER A 105 8.74 -3.57 -3.94
CA SER A 105 9.76 -3.62 -4.99
C SER A 105 11.17 -3.66 -4.38
N GLU A 106 12.00 -4.59 -4.85
CA GLU A 106 13.41 -4.70 -4.44
C GLU A 106 14.28 -3.57 -5.01
N ASP A 107 13.77 -2.82 -5.99
CA ASP A 107 14.52 -1.82 -6.75
C ASP A 107 14.41 -0.42 -6.14
N ALA A 108 15.53 0.07 -5.58
CA ALA A 108 15.89 1.48 -5.30
C ALA A 108 14.87 2.35 -4.53
N PRO A 109 15.32 3.40 -3.80
CA PRO A 109 14.40 4.29 -3.12
C PRO A 109 13.47 4.99 -4.12
N VAL A 110 12.22 5.17 -3.69
CA VAL A 110 11.15 5.81 -4.47
C VAL A 110 11.62 7.16 -5.01
N SER A 111 11.32 7.43 -6.28
CA SER A 111 11.57 8.75 -6.87
C SER A 111 10.88 9.84 -6.05
N TRP A 112 11.55 10.98 -5.86
CA TRP A 112 11.00 12.11 -5.11
C TRP A 112 9.63 12.59 -5.60
N ASN A 113 9.36 12.44 -6.91
CA ASN A 113 8.07 12.81 -7.49
C ASN A 113 6.93 11.89 -7.03
N ASP A 114 7.26 10.64 -6.68
CA ASP A 114 6.30 9.60 -6.33
C ASP A 114 6.12 9.46 -4.82
N PHE A 115 6.92 10.19 -4.02
CA PHE A 115 6.88 10.17 -2.55
C PHE A 115 5.52 10.59 -1.96
N SER A 116 4.70 11.29 -2.74
CA SER A 116 3.33 11.66 -2.36
C SER A 116 2.31 10.52 -2.50
N SER A 117 2.68 9.43 -3.18
CA SER A 117 1.81 8.26 -3.33
C SER A 117 1.73 7.46 -2.03
N PRO A 118 0.56 6.87 -1.70
CA PRO A 118 0.42 5.95 -0.58
C PRO A 118 1.41 4.78 -0.63
N HIS A 119 1.66 4.26 -1.83
CA HIS A 119 2.59 3.16 -2.07
C HIS A 119 4.05 3.52 -1.71
N ALA A 120 4.47 4.76 -1.99
CA ALA A 120 5.84 5.20 -1.73
C ALA A 120 6.26 5.06 -0.27
N ARG A 121 5.33 5.22 0.68
CA ARG A 121 5.61 5.03 2.10
C ARG A 121 6.07 3.60 2.41
N TYR A 122 5.45 2.60 1.78
CA TYR A 122 5.76 1.19 1.99
C TYR A 122 7.04 0.79 1.27
N GLN A 123 7.30 1.32 0.07
CA GLN A 123 8.58 1.15 -0.60
C GLN A 123 9.73 1.80 0.20
N TYR A 124 9.51 2.98 0.77
CA TYR A 124 10.50 3.62 1.65
C TYR A 124 10.75 2.79 2.92
N ALA A 125 9.69 2.27 3.56
CA ALA A 125 9.81 1.35 4.68
C ALA A 125 10.64 0.10 4.32
N ALA A 126 10.39 -0.48 3.15
CA ALA A 126 11.12 -1.63 2.67
C ALA A 126 12.60 -1.35 2.44
N PHE A 127 12.92 -0.20 1.84
CA PHE A 127 14.30 0.26 1.65
C PHE A 127 15.03 0.43 2.99
N ILE A 128 14.40 1.03 4.00
CA ILE A 128 15.01 1.19 5.32
C ILE A 128 15.22 -0.16 6.01
N GLY A 129 14.25 -1.08 5.91
CA GLY A 129 14.39 -2.44 6.45
C GLY A 129 15.59 -3.18 5.85
N GLN A 130 15.74 -3.14 4.51
CA GLN A 130 16.89 -3.74 3.84
C GLN A 130 18.21 -3.05 4.19
N LEU A 131 18.20 -1.73 4.37
CA LEU A 131 19.38 -0.98 4.82
C LEU A 131 19.81 -1.40 6.23
N GLU A 132 18.85 -1.58 7.14
CA GLU A 132 19.08 -2.03 8.51
C GLU A 132 19.64 -3.46 8.54
N LEU A 133 19.10 -4.37 7.73
CA LEU A 133 19.61 -5.74 7.57
C LEU A 133 21.09 -5.78 7.15
N ASN A 134 21.50 -4.86 6.28
CA ASN A 134 22.88 -4.77 5.78
C ASN A 134 23.81 -3.98 6.71
N SER A 135 23.28 -3.37 7.77
CA SER A 135 24.05 -2.55 8.70
C SER A 135 24.78 -3.42 9.73
N GLN A 136 26.04 -3.07 10.02
CA GLN A 136 26.83 -3.74 11.05
C GLN A 136 26.55 -3.21 12.46
N THR A 137 25.83 -2.10 12.57
CA THR A 137 25.46 -1.48 13.84
C THR A 137 23.98 -1.73 14.13
N PRO A 138 23.62 -2.22 15.33
CA PRO A 138 22.23 -2.40 15.74
C PRO A 138 21.62 -1.02 16.04
N ILE A 139 21.25 -0.31 14.98
CA ILE A 139 20.49 0.93 15.07
C ILE A 139 19.10 0.60 14.57
N ASP A 140 18.10 0.83 15.43
CA ASP A 140 16.71 0.65 15.09
C ASP A 140 16.24 1.79 14.17
N HIS A 141 16.59 1.69 12.88
CA HIS A 141 16.26 2.70 11.88
C HIS A 141 14.76 2.76 11.64
N CYS A 142 14.09 1.60 11.59
CA CYS A 142 12.64 1.56 11.39
C CYS A 142 11.86 2.30 12.49
N GLN A 143 12.15 2.09 13.78
CA GLN A 143 11.43 2.75 14.88
C GLN A 143 11.68 4.27 14.89
N ASN A 144 12.89 4.69 14.52
CA ASN A 144 13.22 6.13 14.43
C ASN A 144 12.46 6.82 13.30
N VAL A 145 12.38 6.17 12.13
CA VAL A 145 11.66 6.68 10.95
C VAL A 145 10.15 6.69 11.18
N PHE A 146 9.60 5.64 11.78
CA PHE A 146 8.17 5.47 12.04
C PHE A 146 7.81 5.66 13.53
N SER A 147 8.39 6.68 14.16
CA SER A 147 8.26 6.95 15.60
C SER A 147 6.86 7.39 16.04
N SER A 148 5.98 7.74 15.10
CA SER A 148 4.58 8.09 15.36
C SER A 148 3.70 6.88 15.68
N CYS A 149 4.16 5.65 15.43
CA CYS A 149 3.41 4.46 15.78
C CYS A 149 3.49 4.19 17.30
N PRO A 150 2.35 4.12 18.02
CA PRO A 150 2.33 3.87 19.46
C PRO A 150 2.46 2.39 19.82
N LEU A 151 2.43 1.49 18.83
CA LEU A 151 2.48 0.05 19.01
C LEU A 151 3.89 -0.49 18.66
N PRO A 152 4.35 -1.55 19.33
CA PRO A 152 5.58 -2.23 18.93
C PRO A 152 5.35 -2.96 17.60
N ALA A 153 6.42 -3.09 16.81
CA ALA A 153 6.32 -3.65 15.46
C ALA A 153 5.77 -5.09 15.47
N GLU A 154 6.13 -5.89 16.48
CA GLU A 154 5.72 -7.29 16.62
C GLU A 154 4.21 -7.43 16.80
N ASP A 155 3.58 -6.54 17.59
CA ASP A 155 2.13 -6.56 17.79
C ASP A 155 1.39 -6.21 16.51
N VAL A 156 1.94 -5.28 15.73
CA VAL A 156 1.39 -4.89 14.44
C VAL A 156 1.55 -6.04 13.43
N ILE A 157 2.74 -6.65 13.33
CA ILE A 157 3.00 -7.82 12.47
C ILE A 157 2.03 -8.96 12.80
N ASN A 158 1.87 -9.29 14.09
CA ASN A 158 0.94 -10.32 14.53
C ASN A 158 -0.51 -9.97 14.20
N SER A 159 -0.90 -8.70 14.29
CA SER A 159 -2.24 -8.25 13.96
C SER A 159 -2.53 -8.35 12.46
N LEU A 160 -1.57 -7.98 11.60
CA LEU A 160 -1.72 -8.11 10.14
C LEU A 160 -1.70 -9.57 9.70
N ALA A 161 -0.76 -10.37 10.20
CA ALA A 161 -0.59 -11.76 9.77
C ALA A 161 -1.71 -12.68 10.30
N ASN A 162 -2.27 -12.38 11.47
CA ASN A 162 -3.39 -13.15 12.04
C ASN A 162 -4.76 -12.54 11.73
N ALA A 163 -4.82 -11.45 10.96
CA ALA A 163 -6.09 -10.98 10.43
C ALA A 163 -6.63 -12.05 9.49
N ASN A 164 -7.44 -12.96 10.02
CA ASN A 164 -8.45 -13.68 9.28
C ASN A 164 -9.40 -12.60 8.77
N VAL A 165 -9.01 -11.88 7.72
CA VAL A 165 -9.82 -10.81 7.14
C VAL A 165 -11.09 -11.51 6.68
N PRO A 166 -12.25 -11.31 7.33
CA PRO A 166 -13.50 -11.78 6.78
C PRO A 166 -13.78 -10.80 5.63
N CYS A 167 -13.12 -11.01 4.50
CA CYS A 167 -13.56 -10.46 3.24
C CYS A 167 -14.92 -11.13 3.01
N GLY A 168 -15.97 -10.50 3.54
CA GLY A 168 -17.36 -10.87 3.36
C GLY A 168 -17.74 -10.68 1.91
N LEU A 169 -17.20 -11.51 1.02
CA LEU A 169 -17.90 -11.94 -0.17
C LEU A 169 -18.93 -12.97 0.30
N SER A 170 -19.91 -12.50 1.06
CA SER A 170 -21.22 -13.13 1.05
C SER A 170 -21.66 -13.09 -0.39
N SER A 171 -21.56 -14.25 -1.02
CA SER A 171 -22.04 -14.58 -2.35
C SER A 171 -23.29 -13.75 -2.67
N ILE A 172 -23.21 -12.86 -3.66
CA ILE A 172 -24.33 -12.06 -4.18
C ILE A 172 -25.39 -12.97 -4.87
N ASN A 173 -25.28 -14.30 -4.72
CA ASN A 173 -26.22 -15.26 -5.28
C ASN A 173 -27.48 -15.49 -4.43
N ASP A 174 -27.60 -14.91 -3.24
CA ASP A 174 -28.78 -15.12 -2.37
C ASP A 174 -29.86 -14.02 -2.48
N ILE A 175 -29.85 -13.17 -3.51
CA ILE A 175 -30.91 -12.15 -3.73
C ILE A 175 -32.02 -12.64 -4.68
N ASN A 176 -31.91 -13.84 -5.27
CA ASN A 176 -32.95 -14.39 -6.15
C ASN A 176 -33.51 -15.73 -5.65
N LYS A 177 -34.12 -15.75 -4.46
CA LYS A 177 -35.05 -16.83 -4.09
C LYS A 177 -36.25 -16.35 -3.30
#